data_AF-A0A6G6GKA4-F1
#
_entry.id   AF-A0A6G6GKA4-F1
#
_cell.length_a   1.000
_cell.length_b   1.000
_cell.length_c   1.000
_cell.angle_alpha   90.00
_cell.angle_beta   90.00
_cell.angle_gamma   90.00
#
_symmetry.space_group_name_H-M   'P 1'
#
loop_
_entity.id
_entity.type
_entity.pdbx_description
1 polymer ?
#
loop_
_entity_poly.entity_id
_entity_poly.type
_entity_poly.pdbx_seq_one_letter_code
_entity_poly.pdbx_strand_id
1 'polypeptide(L)'
;MVESSSSTAFTLQLNFLVKGAKLLLPEANCTFTYYWDAEGGEGKAQLLGINGSMLAISLNLENPVDTLLFLSDMQPTLYKIKGVDVVISKIYLKIHPENNTKEAAILFGYDGVTVQATANYAWPDL
;
A
#
# COMPACT_ATOMS: atom_id res chain seq x y z
N MET A 1 27.25 1.09 -3.22
CA MET A 1 26.67 0.04 -4.09
C MET A 1 25.25 -0.12 -3.62
N VAL A 2 24.26 0.15 -4.47
CA VAL A 2 22.84 -0.04 -4.11
C VAL A 2 22.48 -1.44 -4.57
N GLU A 3 22.27 -2.34 -3.62
CA GLU A 3 21.99 -3.76 -3.89
C GLU A 3 20.51 -3.96 -4.26
N SER A 4 20.24 -4.91 -5.16
CA SER A 4 18.87 -5.37 -5.43
C SER A 4 18.27 -5.98 -4.16
N SER A 5 17.04 -5.62 -3.82
CA SER A 5 16.36 -6.09 -2.61
C SER A 5 15.04 -6.79 -2.97
N SER A 6 14.87 -8.02 -2.50
CA SER A 6 13.57 -8.70 -2.48
C SER A 6 13.17 -8.88 -1.01
N SER A 7 11.93 -8.55 -0.67
CA SER A 7 11.46 -8.76 0.70
C SER A 7 10.70 -10.06 0.83
N THR A 8 10.99 -10.78 1.93
CA THR A 8 10.00 -11.63 2.59
C THR A 8 8.74 -10.80 2.87
N ALA A 9 7.56 -11.41 2.78
CA ALA A 9 6.31 -10.70 3.03
C ALA A 9 6.35 -9.95 4.38
N PHE A 10 5.84 -8.72 4.41
CA PHE A 10 5.77 -7.88 5.60
C PHE A 10 4.34 -7.37 5.79
N THR A 11 3.97 -7.03 7.03
CA THR A 11 2.63 -6.55 7.34
C THR A 11 2.69 -5.13 7.86
N LEU A 12 1.82 -4.27 7.34
CA LEU A 12 1.61 -2.90 7.81
C LEU A 12 0.19 -2.77 8.34
N GLN A 13 0.05 -2.10 9.47
CA GLN A 13 -1.26 -1.80 10.05
C GLN A 13 -1.72 -0.42 9.60
N LEU A 14 -2.86 -0.37 8.90
CA LEU A 14 -3.49 0.86 8.43
C LEU A 14 -4.60 1.28 9.39
N ASN A 15 -4.21 1.87 10.52
CA ASN A 15 -5.11 2.30 11.60
C ASN A 15 -5.25 3.82 11.70
N PHE A 16 -4.58 4.58 10.84
CA PHE A 16 -4.66 6.03 10.82
C PHE A 16 -5.65 6.50 9.75
N LEU A 17 -6.58 7.38 10.12
CA LEU A 17 -7.57 7.96 9.21
C LEU A 17 -7.05 9.29 8.68
N VAL A 18 -6.69 9.33 7.39
CA VAL A 18 -6.22 10.57 6.75
C VAL A 18 -7.41 11.40 6.26
N LYS A 19 -8.43 10.75 5.70
CA LYS A 19 -9.64 11.37 5.16
C LYS A 19 -10.84 10.45 5.38
N GLY A 20 -12.02 11.03 5.59
CA GLY A 20 -13.29 10.31 5.74
C GLY A 20 -13.87 10.45 7.15
N ALA A 21 -15.06 9.89 7.37
CA ALA A 21 -15.77 10.04 8.66
C ALA A 21 -15.33 8.99 9.70
N LYS A 22 -14.85 7.83 9.26
CA LYS A 22 -14.40 6.72 10.12
C LYS A 22 -13.51 5.74 9.35
N LEU A 23 -12.79 4.90 10.09
CA LEU A 23 -12.10 3.75 9.54
C LEU A 23 -13.12 2.76 8.94
N LEU A 24 -13.00 2.42 7.64
CA LEU A 24 -13.80 1.37 7.00
C LEU A 24 -13.41 -0.03 7.48
N LEU A 25 -12.11 -0.26 7.64
CA LEU A 25 -11.55 -1.48 8.20
C LEU A 25 -10.74 -1.10 9.44
N PRO A 26 -11.34 -1.15 10.65
CA PRO A 26 -10.58 -1.06 11.88
C PRO A 26 -9.52 -2.18 11.91
N GLU A 27 -8.31 -1.84 12.34
CA GLU A 27 -7.20 -2.80 12.44
C GLU A 27 -6.87 -3.49 11.11
N ALA A 28 -6.88 -2.75 9.99
CA ALA A 28 -6.50 -3.30 8.69
C ALA A 28 -5.02 -3.72 8.68
N ASN A 29 -4.76 -5.03 8.83
CA ASN A 29 -3.43 -5.61 8.70
C ASN A 29 -3.20 -5.99 7.24
N CYS A 30 -2.42 -5.20 6.53
CA CYS A 30 -2.15 -5.34 5.11
C CYS A 30 -0.80 -6.04 4.90
N THR A 31 -0.79 -7.19 4.25
CA THR A 31 0.43 -7.95 3.97
C THR A 31 0.91 -7.64 2.56
N PHE A 32 2.15 -7.17 2.45
CA PHE A 32 2.79 -6.77 1.20
C PHE A 32 4.04 -7.60 0.91
N THR A 33 4.41 -7.64 -0.36
CA THR A 33 5.74 -8.03 -0.83
C THR A 33 6.26 -6.96 -1.77
N TYR A 34 7.58 -6.81 -1.87
CA TYR A 34 8.17 -6.00 -2.93
C TYR A 34 9.49 -6.59 -3.41
N TYR A 35 9.82 -6.21 -4.65
CA TYR A 35 11.07 -6.43 -5.33
C TYR A 35 11.55 -5.09 -5.89
N TRP A 36 12.83 -4.81 -5.72
CA TRP A 36 13.50 -3.64 -6.26
C TRP A 36 14.85 -4.05 -6.81
N ASP A 37 15.08 -3.73 -8.08
CA ASP A 37 16.36 -3.83 -8.74
C ASP A 37 16.94 -2.43 -8.97
N ALA A 38 17.91 -2.06 -8.14
CA ALA A 38 18.54 -0.76 -8.23
C ALA A 38 19.39 -0.57 -9.50
N GLU A 39 19.93 -1.66 -10.05
CA GLU A 39 20.76 -1.62 -11.26
C GLU A 39 19.90 -1.42 -12.51
N GLY A 40 18.80 -2.18 -12.62
CA GLY A 40 17.83 -2.04 -13.70
C GLY A 40 16.87 -0.85 -13.55
N GLY A 41 16.77 -0.28 -12.34
CA GLY A 41 15.77 0.75 -12.03
C GLY A 41 14.35 0.21 -12.04
N GLU A 42 14.16 -1.10 -11.85
CA GLU A 42 12.87 -1.77 -11.92
C GLU A 42 12.35 -2.16 -10.54
N GLY A 43 11.06 -1.99 -10.30
CA GLY A 43 10.44 -2.42 -9.05
C GLY A 43 9.02 -2.92 -9.25
N LYS A 44 8.64 -3.92 -8.45
CA LYS A 44 7.26 -4.39 -8.35
C LYS A 44 6.90 -4.64 -6.90
N ALA A 45 5.66 -4.35 -6.53
CA ALA A 45 5.12 -4.72 -5.24
C ALA A 45 3.75 -5.37 -5.39
N GLN A 46 3.29 -6.04 -4.34
CA GLN A 46 1.96 -6.63 -4.30
C GLN A 46 1.37 -6.48 -2.90
N LEU A 47 0.10 -6.10 -2.83
CA LEU A 47 -0.73 -6.33 -1.64
C LEU A 47 -1.27 -7.76 -1.72
N LEU A 48 -0.70 -8.66 -0.92
CA LEU A 48 -1.15 -10.06 -0.85
C LEU A 48 -2.55 -10.15 -0.28
N GLY A 49 -2.81 -9.46 0.83
CA GLY A 49 -4.11 -9.54 1.49
C GLY A 49 -4.28 -8.53 2.62
N ILE A 50 -5.53 -8.40 3.07
CA ILE A 50 -5.89 -7.60 4.24
C ILE A 50 -6.59 -8.50 5.24
N ASN A 51 -6.12 -8.51 6.48
CA ASN A 51 -6.73 -9.28 7.57
C ASN A 51 -6.89 -10.79 7.24
N GLY A 52 -5.96 -11.35 6.46
CA GLY A 52 -5.98 -12.74 6.00
C GLY A 52 -6.89 -13.01 4.80
N SER A 53 -7.67 -12.04 4.34
CA SER A 53 -8.38 -12.14 3.06
C SER A 53 -7.41 -11.88 1.90
N MET A 54 -7.24 -12.88 1.03
CA MET A 54 -6.36 -12.81 -0.15
C MET A 54 -6.95 -11.85 -1.20
N LEU A 55 -6.11 -10.95 -1.71
CA LEU A 55 -6.47 -9.92 -2.70
C LEU A 55 -5.52 -9.96 -3.91
N ALA A 56 -4.22 -10.16 -3.67
CA ALA A 56 -3.17 -10.26 -4.69
C ALA A 56 -3.11 -9.07 -5.68
N ILE A 57 -3.22 -7.84 -5.17
CA ILE A 57 -3.26 -6.62 -5.99
C ILE A 57 -1.83 -6.15 -6.31
N SER A 58 -1.50 -6.08 -7.60
CA SER A 58 -0.20 -5.60 -8.09
C SER A 58 -0.05 -4.09 -7.95
N LEU A 59 1.17 -3.66 -7.61
CA LEU A 59 1.57 -2.26 -7.51
C LEU A 59 2.80 -2.03 -8.41
N ASN A 60 2.74 -0.97 -9.21
CA ASN A 60 3.81 -0.56 -10.12
C ASN A 60 4.64 0.55 -9.49
N LEU A 61 5.94 0.52 -9.72
CA LEU A 61 6.83 1.61 -9.31
C LEU A 61 6.55 2.85 -10.16
N GLU A 62 6.37 4.01 -9.51
CA GLU A 62 6.15 5.30 -10.20
C GLU A 62 7.34 6.24 -10.09
N ASN A 63 8.03 6.29 -8.94
CA ASN A 63 9.20 7.14 -8.75
C ASN A 63 10.22 6.44 -7.83
N PRO A 64 11.48 6.24 -8.29
CA PRO A 64 12.53 5.62 -7.49
C PRO A 64 13.46 6.60 -6.76
N VAL A 65 13.25 7.93 -6.88
CA VAL A 65 14.19 8.89 -6.28
C VAL A 65 13.98 8.98 -4.76
N ASP A 66 14.98 8.52 -4.00
CA ASP A 66 15.11 8.48 -2.53
C ASP A 66 14.06 7.65 -1.76
N THR A 67 12.87 7.47 -2.34
CA THR A 67 11.77 6.65 -1.81
C THR A 67 11.18 5.85 -2.96
N LEU A 68 11.09 4.54 -2.80
CA LEU A 68 10.41 3.69 -3.77
C LEU A 68 8.90 3.83 -3.57
N LEU A 69 8.25 4.54 -4.49
CA LEU A 69 6.81 4.74 -4.47
C LEU A 69 6.13 3.75 -5.43
N PHE A 70 5.30 2.86 -4.89
CA PHE A 70 4.49 1.89 -5.62
C PHE A 70 3.00 2.22 -5.54
N LEU A 71 2.31 2.12 -6.68
CA LEU A 71 0.87 2.39 -6.76
C LEU A 71 0.14 1.29 -7.50
N SER A 72 -1.08 0.99 -7.05
CA SER A 72 -1.98 0.12 -7.81
C SER A 72 -2.44 0.82 -9.08
N ASP A 73 -2.32 0.14 -10.21
CA ASP A 73 -3.02 0.48 -11.43
C ASP A 73 -4.28 -0.38 -11.52
N MET A 74 -5.36 0.07 -10.86
CA MET A 74 -6.62 -0.65 -10.79
C MET A 74 -7.81 0.30 -10.90
N GLN A 75 -8.92 -0.21 -11.43
CA GLN A 75 -10.21 0.45 -11.28
C GLN A 75 -10.77 0.17 -9.88
N PRO A 76 -11.62 1.06 -9.33
CA PRO A 76 -12.29 0.79 -8.06
C PRO A 76 -13.03 -0.54 -8.08
N THR A 77 -12.64 -1.43 -7.17
CA THR A 77 -13.09 -2.82 -7.17
C THR A 77 -13.66 -3.18 -5.80
N LEU A 78 -14.81 -3.87 -5.80
CA LEU A 78 -15.46 -4.36 -4.59
C LEU A 78 -14.78 -5.64 -4.10
N TYR A 79 -14.43 -5.66 -2.82
CA TYR A 79 -13.88 -6.82 -2.12
C TYR A 79 -14.67 -7.11 -0.86
N LYS A 80 -14.71 -8.39 -0.48
CA LYS A 80 -15.26 -8.83 0.80
C LYS A 80 -14.13 -9.22 1.74
N ILE A 81 -13.88 -8.40 2.76
CA ILE A 81 -12.76 -8.55 3.69
C ILE A 81 -13.32 -8.84 5.07
N LYS A 82 -13.08 -10.05 5.59
CA LYS A 82 -13.71 -10.55 6.84
C LYS A 82 -15.23 -10.32 6.90
N GLY A 83 -15.91 -10.45 5.76
CA GLY A 83 -17.37 -10.26 5.67
C GLY A 83 -17.83 -8.81 5.50
N VAL A 84 -16.92 -7.83 5.52
CA VAL A 84 -17.20 -6.42 5.25
C VAL A 84 -16.97 -6.16 3.76
N ASP A 85 -17.98 -5.60 3.10
CA ASP A 85 -17.87 -5.15 1.72
C ASP A 85 -17.17 -3.79 1.68
N VAL A 86 -16.06 -3.73 0.95
CA VAL A 86 -15.26 -2.52 0.77
C VAL A 86 -14.89 -2.33 -0.69
N VAL A 87 -14.99 -1.10 -1.17
CA VAL A 87 -14.47 -0.74 -2.50
C VAL A 87 -13.06 -0.21 -2.30
N ILE A 88 -12.07 -0.83 -2.92
CA ILE A 88 -10.70 -0.33 -2.97
C ILE A 88 -10.51 0.39 -4.31
N SER A 89 -10.20 1.68 -4.25
CA SER A 89 -9.93 2.51 -5.43
C SER A 89 -8.45 2.56 -5.77
N LYS A 90 -7.59 2.75 -4.75
CA LYS A 90 -6.15 2.88 -4.97
C LYS A 90 -5.38 2.45 -3.74
N ILE A 91 -4.19 1.91 -3.96
CA ILE A 91 -3.23 1.51 -2.94
C ILE A 91 -1.91 2.21 -3.22
N TYR A 92 -1.31 2.73 -2.16
CA TYR A 92 0.01 3.34 -2.16
C TYR A 92 0.90 2.56 -1.19
N LEU A 93 2.13 2.29 -1.61
CA LEU A 93 3.18 1.73 -0.76
C LEU A 93 4.46 2.53 -1.00
N LYS A 94 5.02 3.08 0.07
CA LYS A 94 6.32 3.75 0.07
C LYS A 94 7.31 2.89 0.84
N ILE A 95 8.47 2.65 0.25
CA ILE A 95 9.61 2.02 0.91
C ILE A 95 10.74 3.04 0.95
N HIS A 96 11.26 3.31 2.15
CA HIS A 96 12.40 4.17 2.39
C HIS A 96 13.62 3.29 2.67
N PRO A 97 14.48 3.02 1.68
CA PRO A 97 15.58 2.07 1.86
C PRO A 97 16.60 2.54 2.91
N GLU A 98 16.81 3.86 3.02
CA GLU A 98 17.83 4.47 3.89
C GLU A 98 17.61 4.20 5.38
N ASN A 99 16.35 4.20 5.82
CA ASN A 99 15.96 4.01 7.22
C ASN A 99 15.10 2.74 7.43
N ASN A 100 14.95 1.91 6.39
CA ASN A 100 14.12 0.72 6.36
C ASN A 100 12.64 0.94 6.74
N THR A 101 12.15 2.17 6.63
CA THR A 101 10.77 2.54 6.96
C THR A 101 9.85 2.23 5.80
N LYS A 102 8.61 1.85 6.11
CA LYS A 102 7.59 1.50 5.14
C LYS A 102 6.30 2.20 5.52
N GLU A 103 5.64 2.78 4.54
CA GLU A 103 4.39 3.49 4.70
C GLU A 103 3.41 2.97 3.66
N ALA A 104 2.13 2.88 4.01
CA ALA A 104 1.12 2.51 3.05
C ALA A 104 -0.18 3.26 3.30
N ALA A 105 -0.94 3.47 2.23
CA ALA A 105 -2.28 4.03 2.29
C ALA A 105 -3.21 3.31 1.32
N ILE A 106 -4.48 3.21 1.69
CA ILE A 106 -5.55 2.67 0.86
C ILE A 106 -6.67 3.70 0.76
N LEU A 107 -7.06 4.00 -0.47
CA LEU A 107 -8.23 4.79 -0.82
C LEU A 107 -9.40 3.84 -0.98
N PHE A 108 -10.40 4.04 -0.13
CA PHE A 108 -11.66 3.32 -0.14
C PHE A 108 -12.79 4.17 -0.75
N GLY A 109 -13.77 3.48 -1.31
CA GLY A 109 -14.87 4.06 -2.07
C GLY A 109 -14.52 4.24 -3.56
N TYR A 110 -15.52 4.52 -4.39
CA TYR A 110 -15.31 4.71 -5.84
C TYR A 110 -14.51 5.96 -6.19
N ASP A 111 -14.49 6.94 -5.29
CA ASP A 111 -13.92 8.28 -5.44
C ASP A 111 -12.86 8.59 -4.37
N GLY A 112 -12.43 7.59 -3.58
CA GLY A 112 -11.48 7.81 -2.49
C GLY A 112 -12.04 8.70 -1.36
N VAL A 113 -13.34 8.57 -1.04
CA VAL A 113 -13.98 9.27 0.09
C VAL A 113 -13.32 8.97 1.43
N THR A 114 -12.74 7.78 1.60
CA THR A 114 -12.03 7.42 2.83
C THR A 114 -10.62 6.98 2.52
N VAL A 115 -9.69 7.42 3.35
CA VAL A 115 -8.28 7.08 3.25
C VAL A 115 -7.80 6.57 4.59
N GLN A 116 -7.34 5.32 4.60
CA GLN A 116 -6.64 4.75 5.75
C GLN A 116 -5.17 4.57 5.42
N ALA A 117 -4.29 4.83 6.39
CA ALA A 117 -2.86 4.74 6.20
C ALA A 117 -2.15 4.22 7.44
N THR A 118 -0.85 3.93 7.31
CA THR A 118 0.04 3.72 8.46
C THR A 118 0.18 5.03 9.25
N ALA A 119 0.45 4.93 10.56
CA ALA A 119 0.53 6.11 11.43
C ALA A 119 1.64 7.11 11.04
N ASN A 120 2.69 6.63 10.40
CA ASN A 120 3.81 7.43 9.88
C ASN A 120 3.59 7.92 8.44
N TYR A 121 2.42 7.68 7.82
CA TYR A 121 2.21 8.03 6.43
C TYR A 121 2.23 9.54 6.20
N ALA A 122 3.24 10.03 5.50
CA ALA A 122 3.31 11.42 5.06
C ALA A 122 2.58 11.54 3.71
N TRP A 123 1.41 12.18 3.70
CA TRP A 123 0.67 12.43 2.46
C TRP A 123 1.45 13.45 1.61
N PRO A 124 1.83 13.13 0.35
CA PRO A 124 2.28 14.16 -0.56
C PRO A 124 1.02 14.95 -0.97
N ASP A 125 0.94 16.20 -0.53
CA ASP A 125 0.06 17.28 -1.01
C ASP A 125 -1.19 16.86 -1.83
N LEU A 126 -2.38 17.15 -1.26
CA LEU A 126 -3.58 17.41 -2.07
C LEU A 126 -3.49 18.83 -2.67
#